data_AF-A4XM74-F1
#
_entry.id   AF-A4XM74-F1
#
_cell.length_a   1.000
_cell.length_b   1.000
_cell.length_c   1.000
_cell.angle_alpha   90.00
_cell.angle_beta   90.00
_cell.angle_gamma   90.00
#
_symmetry.space_group_name_H-M   'P 1'
#
loop_
_entity.id
_entity.type
_entity.pdbx_description
1 polymer ?
#
loop_
_entity_poly.entity_id
_entity_poly.type
_entity_poly.pdbx_seq_one_letter_code
_entity_poly.pdbx_strand_id
1 'polypeptide(L)'
;MKRKTLLNVSIVFVLLLSLLLSCVAYSQTVSTPLLKAGLAYAQAQSSKTIDEEFRIDLRYSAGNNATENSKKLEEFFKKMHIKGRVVSDVSKYESSMQITLYYNNKELLKGSIYVNKEYVAYNFPQVYSKPLYVKLSDAYANMPVQIDVNKYIKLFDIQNNPQLQALLASYADVVLPKFASCAKLSNQKVELKFSNGKKEVCDEIIFEFNKNSSLDLLKAILTKAADDKATKEFVLNVAKTILEDSQAILNAQQLNKTTTLNIDEIMKQAEANYSQSIKEVVYQLDKMSPQIPPFTLQYRMMVDSKNNFKGERLYFYLKDSNNLKVMFDLKGVINSLNQPVNITKIDISKGVDISKLSDKDFETMMKNVENILKMAGISITK
;
A
#
# COMPACT_ATOMS: atom_id res chain seq x y z
N MET A 1 26.77 -7.88 9.54
CA MET A 1 26.48 -7.22 8.24
C MET A 1 24.98 -7.21 7.88
N LYS A 2 24.28 -8.36 7.80
CA LYS A 2 22.84 -8.41 7.43
C LYS A 2 21.87 -7.64 8.36
N ARG A 3 22.18 -7.51 9.66
CA ARG A 3 21.34 -6.80 10.66
C ARG A 3 21.35 -5.28 10.54
N LYS A 4 22.49 -4.67 10.16
CA LYS A 4 22.62 -3.21 9.95
C LYS A 4 21.80 -2.73 8.74
N THR A 5 21.76 -3.54 7.68
CA THR A 5 21.02 -3.23 6.46
C THR A 5 19.50 -3.25 6.68
N LEU A 6 18.98 -4.19 7.48
CA LEU A 6 17.53 -4.29 7.75
C LEU A 6 17.01 -3.10 8.57
N LEU A 7 17.76 -2.69 9.60
CA LEU A 7 17.40 -1.54 10.45
C LEU A 7 17.38 -0.22 9.66
N ASN A 8 18.38 -0.01 8.81
CA ASN A 8 18.46 1.18 7.95
C ASN A 8 17.30 1.23 6.94
N VAL A 9 16.90 0.09 6.38
CA VAL A 9 15.75 0.00 5.47
C VAL A 9 14.42 0.28 6.19
N SER A 10 14.22 -0.28 7.39
CA SER A 10 13.01 -0.03 8.18
C SER A 10 12.89 1.43 8.65
N ILE A 11 14.00 2.06 9.05
CA ILE A 11 14.05 3.47 9.44
C ILE A 11 13.66 4.37 8.27
N VAL A 12 14.22 4.14 7.08
CA VAL A 12 13.94 4.92 5.87
C VAL A 12 12.49 4.71 5.42
N PHE A 13 11.97 3.49 5.51
CA PHE A 13 10.59 3.16 5.14
C PHE A 13 9.56 3.83 6.05
N VAL A 14 9.74 3.77 7.38
CA VAL A 14 8.83 4.42 8.35
C VAL A 14 8.82 5.93 8.17
N LEU A 15 9.99 6.54 7.95
CA LEU A 15 10.12 7.97 7.70
C LEU A 15 9.39 8.39 6.40
N LEU A 16 9.60 7.66 5.31
CA LEU A 16 8.98 7.96 4.02
C LEU A 16 7.46 7.79 4.04
N LEU A 17 6.95 6.70 4.61
CA LEU A 17 5.51 6.43 4.65
C LEU A 17 4.78 7.49 5.50
N SER A 18 5.37 7.86 6.64
CA SER A 18 4.78 8.82 7.59
C SER A 18 4.73 10.24 7.02
N LEU A 19 5.72 10.63 6.20
CA LEU A 19 5.82 11.98 5.62
C LEU A 19 4.98 12.14 4.33
N LEU A 20 4.95 11.13 3.47
CA LEU A 20 4.25 11.20 2.18
C LEU A 20 2.72 11.26 2.34
N LEU A 21 2.15 10.55 3.32
CA LEU A 21 0.70 10.45 3.53
C LEU A 21 0.06 11.67 4.22
N SER A 22 0.85 12.62 4.69
CA SER A 22 0.45 13.59 5.71
C SER A 22 0.80 15.04 5.38
N CYS A 23 1.87 15.29 4.60
CA CYS A 23 2.17 16.63 4.11
C CYS A 23 1.06 17.20 3.20
N VAL A 24 0.26 16.36 2.53
CA VAL A 24 -0.88 16.81 1.71
C VAL A 24 -1.95 17.54 2.55
N ALA A 25 -2.14 17.15 3.81
CA ALA A 25 -3.11 17.75 4.72
C ALA A 25 -2.73 19.17 5.21
N TYR A 26 -1.45 19.51 5.20
CA TYR A 26 -0.92 20.82 5.64
C TYR A 26 -0.83 21.87 4.54
N SER A 27 -1.22 21.55 3.30
CA SER A 27 -0.93 22.35 2.12
C SER A 27 -1.77 23.63 1.91
N GLN A 28 -2.39 24.15 2.98
CA GLN A 28 -3.50 25.11 2.89
C GLN A 28 -3.17 26.45 2.18
N THR A 29 -1.89 26.75 1.89
CA THR A 29 -1.48 28.05 1.32
C THR A 29 -0.46 28.00 0.17
N VAL A 30 0.06 26.84 -0.24
CA VAL A 30 1.21 26.79 -1.17
C VAL A 30 0.80 26.73 -2.66
N SER A 31 -0.31 26.07 -2.98
CA SER A 31 -0.89 26.10 -4.34
C SER A 31 -2.35 25.66 -4.35
N THR A 32 -3.15 26.18 -5.28
CA THR A 32 -4.56 25.79 -5.46
C THR A 32 -4.77 24.28 -5.65
N PRO A 33 -3.97 23.56 -6.47
CA PRO A 33 -4.09 22.11 -6.60
C PRO A 33 -3.87 21.37 -5.28
N LEU A 34 -2.87 21.76 -4.49
CA LEU A 34 -2.61 21.11 -3.21
C LEU A 34 -3.71 21.38 -2.19
N LEU A 35 -4.19 22.62 -2.07
CA LEU A 35 -5.30 22.96 -1.18
C LEU A 35 -6.55 22.11 -1.50
N LYS A 36 -6.91 22.02 -2.79
CA LYS A 36 -8.05 21.23 -3.22
C LYS A 36 -7.84 19.73 -2.93
N ALA A 37 -6.61 19.25 -3.05
CA ALA A 37 -6.26 17.88 -2.67
C ALA A 37 -6.33 17.62 -1.16
N GLY A 38 -5.81 18.53 -0.35
CA GLY A 38 -5.87 18.45 1.11
C GLY A 38 -7.30 18.39 1.63
N LEU A 39 -8.20 19.24 1.09
CA LEU A 39 -9.62 19.24 1.46
C LEU A 39 -10.33 17.92 1.11
N ALA A 40 -10.14 17.43 -0.11
CA ALA A 40 -10.74 16.17 -0.55
C ALA A 40 -10.23 14.97 0.26
N TYR A 41 -8.93 14.95 0.56
CA TYR A 41 -8.32 13.89 1.36
C TYR A 41 -8.79 13.91 2.81
N ALA A 42 -8.89 15.09 3.45
CA ALA A 42 -9.42 15.22 4.81
C ALA A 42 -10.88 14.76 4.92
N GLN A 43 -11.69 15.05 3.89
CA GLN A 43 -13.06 14.57 3.78
C GLN A 43 -13.13 13.04 3.64
N ALA A 44 -12.24 12.45 2.84
CA ALA A 44 -12.16 11.00 2.70
C ALA A 44 -11.70 10.30 4.00
N GLN A 45 -10.66 10.83 4.68
CA GLN A 45 -10.16 10.27 5.94
C GLN A 45 -11.21 10.26 7.07
N SER A 46 -12.09 11.26 7.11
CA SER A 46 -13.17 11.34 8.10
C SER A 46 -14.39 10.47 7.75
N SER A 47 -14.33 9.70 6.67
CA SER A 47 -15.45 8.87 6.23
C SER A 47 -15.60 7.59 7.07
N LYS A 48 -16.80 7.38 7.61
CA LYS A 48 -17.17 6.18 8.37
C LYS A 48 -17.55 5.01 7.48
N THR A 49 -18.09 5.31 6.30
CA THR A 49 -18.51 4.31 5.32
C THR A 49 -17.97 4.68 3.94
N ILE A 50 -17.55 3.66 3.19
CA ILE A 50 -16.97 3.82 1.85
C ILE A 50 -17.49 2.68 0.96
N ASP A 51 -17.85 3.02 -0.27
CA ASP A 51 -18.13 2.07 -1.36
C ASP A 51 -17.31 2.49 -2.58
N GLU A 52 -16.31 1.69 -2.91
CA GLU A 52 -15.33 1.96 -3.96
C GLU A 52 -15.25 0.80 -4.94
N GLU A 53 -15.19 1.11 -6.22
CA GLU A 53 -14.83 0.16 -7.27
C GLU A 53 -13.47 0.52 -7.84
N PHE A 54 -12.65 -0.50 -8.10
CA PHE A 54 -11.35 -0.30 -8.71
C PHE A 54 -11.10 -1.28 -9.85
N ARG A 55 -10.22 -0.87 -10.76
CA ARG A 55 -9.65 -1.71 -11.82
C ARG A 55 -8.14 -1.56 -11.82
N ILE A 56 -7.44 -2.69 -11.91
CA ILE A 56 -6.00 -2.75 -12.06
C ILE A 56 -5.67 -3.38 -13.40
N ASP A 57 -4.93 -2.65 -14.22
CA ASP A 57 -4.30 -3.14 -15.44
C ASP A 57 -2.79 -3.18 -15.24
N LEU A 58 -2.17 -4.33 -15.52
CA LEU A 58 -0.72 -4.50 -15.46
C LEU A 58 -0.22 -4.86 -16.85
N ARG A 59 0.75 -4.11 -17.38
CA ARG A 59 1.36 -4.42 -18.68
C ARG A 59 2.85 -4.53 -18.54
N TYR A 60 3.38 -5.50 -19.25
CA TYR A 60 4.79 -5.82 -19.31
C TYR A 60 5.17 -6.03 -20.77
N SER A 61 6.30 -5.47 -21.18
CA SER A 61 6.92 -5.70 -22.48
C SER A 61 8.35 -6.16 -22.22
N ALA A 62 8.69 -7.37 -22.67
CA ALA A 62 9.95 -8.03 -22.32
C ALA A 62 11.20 -7.42 -22.99
N GLY A 63 11.01 -6.52 -23.97
CA GLY A 63 12.10 -5.81 -24.64
C GLY A 63 12.74 -6.61 -25.77
N ASN A 64 13.89 -6.11 -26.27
CA ASN A 64 14.49 -6.61 -27.52
C ASN A 64 15.03 -8.04 -27.43
N ASN A 65 15.37 -8.53 -26.22
CA ASN A 65 15.97 -9.86 -25.99
C ASN A 65 15.00 -10.83 -25.29
N ALA A 66 13.70 -10.67 -25.52
CA ALA A 66 12.66 -11.46 -24.87
C ALA A 66 12.70 -12.95 -25.27
N THR A 67 12.79 -13.82 -24.26
CA THR A 67 12.58 -15.27 -24.44
C THR A 67 11.14 -15.58 -24.84
N GLU A 68 10.87 -16.77 -25.37
CA GLU A 68 9.51 -17.21 -25.67
C GLU A 68 8.60 -17.18 -24.43
N ASN A 69 9.13 -17.59 -23.27
CA ASN A 69 8.41 -17.53 -22.00
C ASN A 69 8.10 -16.09 -21.58
N SER A 70 9.04 -15.15 -21.80
CA SER A 70 8.81 -13.73 -21.55
C SER A 70 7.72 -13.16 -22.47
N LYS A 71 7.64 -13.61 -23.73
CA LYS A 71 6.57 -13.22 -24.67
C LYS A 71 5.21 -13.79 -24.26
N LYS A 72 5.15 -15.04 -23.78
CA LYS A 72 3.93 -15.63 -23.22
C LYS A 72 3.42 -14.86 -22.00
N LEU A 73 4.33 -14.47 -21.10
CA LEU A 73 4.01 -13.67 -19.92
C LEU A 73 3.54 -12.25 -20.29
N GLU A 74 4.19 -11.62 -21.26
CA GLU A 74 3.75 -10.33 -21.83
C GLU A 74 2.33 -10.42 -22.41
N GLU A 75 2.03 -11.43 -23.23
CA GLU A 75 0.68 -11.64 -23.76
C GLU A 75 -0.35 -11.96 -22.68
N PHE A 76 0.07 -12.64 -21.61
CA PHE A 76 -0.80 -12.88 -20.46
C PHE A 76 -1.19 -11.56 -19.78
N PHE A 77 -0.20 -10.76 -19.37
CA PHE A 77 -0.45 -9.49 -18.69
C PHE A 77 -1.23 -8.48 -19.55
N LYS A 78 -0.96 -8.42 -20.87
CA LYS A 78 -1.74 -7.57 -21.79
C LYS A 78 -3.24 -7.85 -21.78
N LYS A 79 -3.63 -9.12 -21.58
CA LYS A 79 -5.03 -9.58 -21.61
C LYS A 79 -5.64 -9.68 -20.22
N MET A 80 -4.84 -9.50 -19.18
CA MET A 80 -5.25 -9.64 -17.79
C MET A 80 -5.63 -8.28 -17.19
N HIS A 81 -6.72 -8.24 -16.44
CA HIS A 81 -7.01 -7.14 -15.53
C HIS A 81 -7.78 -7.63 -14.32
N ILE A 82 -7.68 -6.90 -13.22
CA ILE A 82 -8.42 -7.18 -11.99
C ILE A 82 -9.48 -6.09 -11.85
N LYS A 83 -10.70 -6.48 -11.46
CA LYS A 83 -11.70 -5.56 -10.95
C LYS A 83 -12.03 -5.93 -9.53
N GLY A 84 -12.28 -4.94 -8.70
CA GLY A 84 -12.79 -5.17 -7.37
C GLY A 84 -13.77 -4.10 -6.94
N ARG A 85 -14.53 -4.44 -5.90
CA ARG A 85 -15.40 -3.52 -5.17
C ARG A 85 -15.16 -3.72 -3.69
N VAL A 86 -14.88 -2.65 -2.97
CA VAL A 86 -14.68 -2.65 -1.54
C VAL A 86 -15.80 -1.83 -0.91
N VAL A 87 -16.46 -2.42 0.08
CA VAL A 87 -17.50 -1.76 0.86
C VAL A 87 -17.13 -1.91 2.33
N SER A 88 -16.95 -0.79 3.02
CA SER A 88 -16.51 -0.77 4.41
C SER A 88 -17.39 0.13 5.30
N ASP A 89 -17.52 -0.26 6.56
CA ASP A 89 -18.13 0.51 7.64
C ASP A 89 -17.20 0.43 8.85
N VAL A 90 -16.43 1.50 9.05
CA VAL A 90 -15.44 1.64 10.13
C VAL A 90 -16.13 1.64 11.50
N SER A 91 -17.35 2.18 11.59
CA SER A 91 -18.09 2.24 12.86
C SER A 91 -18.49 0.85 13.36
N LYS A 92 -18.78 -0.06 12.42
CA LYS A 92 -19.08 -1.46 12.70
C LYS A 92 -17.84 -2.36 12.67
N TYR A 93 -16.71 -1.84 12.19
CA TYR A 93 -15.50 -2.61 11.89
C TYR A 93 -15.81 -3.79 10.97
N GLU A 94 -16.62 -3.54 9.94
CA GLU A 94 -17.00 -4.54 8.93
C GLU A 94 -16.52 -4.07 7.56
N SER A 95 -16.00 -5.00 6.76
CA SER A 95 -15.64 -4.74 5.36
C SER A 95 -15.88 -5.97 4.50
N SER A 96 -16.27 -5.74 3.26
CA SER A 96 -16.39 -6.77 2.23
C SER A 96 -15.68 -6.31 0.97
N MET A 97 -14.99 -7.25 0.33
CA MET A 97 -14.35 -7.05 -0.95
C MET A 97 -14.84 -8.12 -1.92
N GLN A 98 -15.30 -7.70 -3.09
CA GLN A 98 -15.44 -8.60 -4.24
C GLN A 98 -14.26 -8.38 -5.16
N ILE A 99 -13.66 -9.45 -5.65
CA ILE A 99 -12.52 -9.39 -6.57
C ILE A 99 -12.77 -10.36 -7.73
N THR A 100 -12.51 -9.89 -8.94
CA THR A 100 -12.61 -10.67 -10.17
C THR A 100 -11.37 -10.45 -11.02
N LEU A 101 -10.67 -11.54 -11.33
CA LEU A 101 -9.60 -11.60 -12.29
C LEU A 101 -10.20 -11.89 -13.66
N TYR A 102 -9.93 -11.03 -14.63
CA TYR A 102 -10.31 -11.23 -16.03
C TYR A 102 -9.08 -11.60 -16.85
N TYR A 103 -9.27 -12.54 -17.79
CA TYR A 103 -8.32 -12.83 -18.83
C TYR A 103 -9.03 -12.83 -20.18
N ASN A 104 -8.52 -12.07 -21.14
CA ASN A 104 -9.13 -11.91 -22.47
C ASN A 104 -10.62 -11.47 -22.37
N ASN A 105 -10.89 -10.52 -21.46
CA ASN A 105 -12.24 -10.03 -21.13
C ASN A 105 -13.24 -11.09 -20.63
N LYS A 106 -12.78 -12.28 -20.25
CA LYS A 106 -13.59 -13.32 -19.61
C LYS A 106 -13.21 -13.44 -18.14
N GLU A 107 -14.20 -13.70 -17.28
CA GLU A 107 -13.96 -13.97 -15.86
C GLU A 107 -13.15 -15.26 -15.72
N LEU A 108 -11.96 -15.15 -15.14
CA LEU A 108 -11.07 -16.26 -14.90
C LEU A 108 -11.21 -16.78 -13.46
N LEU A 109 -11.22 -15.87 -12.50
CA LEU A 109 -11.40 -16.16 -11.08
C LEU A 109 -12.25 -15.06 -10.47
N LYS A 110 -13.20 -15.44 -9.62
CA LYS A 110 -14.03 -14.52 -8.86
C LYS A 110 -14.10 -14.99 -7.42
N GLY A 111 -14.04 -14.06 -6.50
CA GLY A 111 -14.24 -14.38 -5.10
C GLY A 111 -14.61 -13.16 -4.28
N SER A 112 -14.85 -13.42 -3.02
CA SER A 112 -15.13 -12.38 -2.04
C SER A 112 -14.38 -12.63 -0.75
N ILE A 113 -14.04 -11.54 -0.08
CA ILE A 113 -13.44 -11.53 1.25
C ILE A 113 -14.39 -10.73 2.14
N TYR A 114 -14.61 -11.21 3.35
CA TYR A 114 -15.35 -10.49 4.37
C TYR A 114 -14.53 -10.48 5.66
N VAL A 115 -14.51 -9.35 6.35
CA VAL A 115 -13.82 -9.19 7.62
C VAL A 115 -14.70 -8.44 8.59
N ASN A 116 -14.74 -8.91 9.83
CA ASN A 116 -15.24 -8.16 10.97
C ASN A 116 -14.33 -8.35 12.20
N LYS A 117 -14.80 -7.91 13.37
CA LYS A 117 -14.08 -8.08 14.66
C LYS A 117 -13.90 -9.53 15.11
N GLU A 118 -14.66 -10.46 14.55
CA GLU A 118 -14.70 -11.84 15.01
C GLU A 118 -13.88 -12.77 14.10
N TYR A 119 -13.97 -12.57 12.79
CA TYR A 119 -13.33 -13.46 11.81
C TYR A 119 -13.02 -12.76 10.48
N VAL A 120 -12.15 -13.42 9.72
CA VAL A 120 -11.95 -13.16 8.28
C VAL A 120 -12.45 -14.39 7.52
N ALA A 121 -13.22 -14.17 6.46
CA ALA A 121 -13.74 -15.22 5.60
C ALA A 121 -13.39 -14.95 4.13
N TYR A 122 -13.15 -16.02 3.39
CA TYR A 122 -12.78 -16.05 1.98
C TYR A 122 -13.73 -17.00 1.25
N ASN A 123 -14.30 -16.56 0.15
CA ASN A 123 -15.16 -17.37 -0.70
C ASN A 123 -14.66 -17.31 -2.13
N PHE A 124 -13.95 -18.36 -2.54
CA PHE A 124 -13.42 -18.56 -3.89
C PHE A 124 -13.89 -19.92 -4.39
N PRO A 125 -15.15 -20.06 -4.82
CA PRO A 125 -15.75 -21.37 -5.11
C PRO A 125 -15.04 -22.14 -6.22
N GLN A 126 -14.34 -21.45 -7.14
CA GLN A 126 -13.49 -22.08 -8.15
C GLN A 126 -12.20 -22.71 -7.58
N VAL A 127 -11.74 -22.26 -6.40
CA VAL A 127 -10.52 -22.75 -5.75
C VAL A 127 -10.86 -23.78 -4.67
N TYR A 128 -11.86 -23.47 -3.83
CA TYR A 128 -12.35 -24.36 -2.79
C TYR A 128 -13.86 -24.20 -2.63
N SER A 129 -14.60 -25.31 -2.62
CA SER A 129 -16.07 -25.31 -2.74
C SER A 129 -16.79 -24.76 -1.50
N LYS A 130 -16.10 -24.67 -0.37
CA LYS A 130 -16.62 -24.12 0.88
C LYS A 130 -15.96 -22.77 1.19
N PRO A 131 -16.66 -21.85 1.88
CA PRO A 131 -16.01 -20.68 2.46
C PRO A 131 -14.89 -21.10 3.40
N LEU A 132 -13.73 -20.46 3.30
CA LEU A 132 -12.64 -20.61 4.25
C LEU A 132 -12.71 -19.48 5.25
N TYR A 133 -12.45 -19.74 6.53
CA TYR A 133 -12.44 -18.68 7.53
C TYR A 133 -11.35 -18.89 8.58
N VAL A 134 -11.02 -17.81 9.28
CA VAL A 134 -10.19 -17.84 10.48
C VAL A 134 -10.83 -16.93 11.53
N LYS A 135 -11.05 -17.46 12.74
CA LYS A 135 -11.47 -16.62 13.87
C LYS A 135 -10.28 -15.83 14.38
N LEU A 136 -10.47 -14.54 14.59
CA LEU A 136 -9.41 -13.68 15.11
C LEU A 136 -8.98 -14.11 16.51
N SER A 137 -9.90 -14.61 17.35
CA SER A 137 -9.58 -15.20 18.66
C SER A 137 -8.52 -16.31 18.56
N ASP A 138 -8.66 -17.19 17.57
CA ASP A 138 -7.80 -18.36 17.41
C ASP A 138 -6.45 -17.94 16.83
N ALA A 139 -6.45 -16.93 15.95
CA ALA A 139 -5.21 -16.31 15.47
C ALA A 139 -4.43 -15.63 16.62
N TYR A 140 -5.12 -14.90 17.51
CA TYR A 140 -4.50 -14.25 18.67
C TYR A 140 -4.07 -15.24 19.76
N ALA A 141 -4.84 -16.28 20.04
CA ALA A 141 -4.49 -17.30 21.04
C ALA A 141 -3.21 -18.07 20.68
N ASN A 142 -2.96 -18.25 19.38
CA ASN A 142 -1.76 -18.89 18.87
C ASN A 142 -0.57 -17.91 18.71
N MET A 143 -0.75 -16.62 19.03
CA MET A 143 0.39 -15.70 19.06
C MET A 143 1.19 -15.92 20.35
N PRO A 144 2.50 -16.23 20.26
CA PRO A 144 3.34 -16.49 21.42
C PRO A 144 3.55 -15.25 22.30
N VAL A 145 3.31 -14.06 21.76
CA VAL A 145 3.27 -12.78 22.47
C VAL A 145 2.13 -11.94 21.93
N GLN A 146 1.34 -11.36 22.83
CA GLN A 146 0.33 -10.37 22.48
C GLN A 146 1.03 -9.02 22.27
N ILE A 147 1.15 -8.61 21.01
CA ILE A 147 1.62 -7.26 20.67
C ILE A 147 0.49 -6.28 20.99
N ASP A 148 0.76 -5.25 21.79
CA ASP A 148 -0.19 -4.16 22.00
C ASP A 148 -0.33 -3.35 20.70
N VAL A 149 -1.25 -3.76 19.83
CA VAL A 149 -1.52 -3.07 18.57
C VAL A 149 -1.96 -1.63 18.81
N ASN A 150 -2.63 -1.33 19.94
CA ASN A 150 -3.07 0.04 20.26
C ASN A 150 -1.89 0.97 20.53
N LYS A 151 -0.76 0.46 21.05
CA LYS A 151 0.49 1.20 21.17
C LYS A 151 0.95 1.72 19.80
N TYR A 152 0.99 0.85 18.79
CA TYR A 152 1.40 1.22 17.44
C TYR A 152 0.40 2.12 16.73
N ILE A 153 -0.90 1.85 16.88
CA ILE A 153 -1.96 2.72 16.36
C ILE A 153 -1.77 4.15 16.90
N LYS A 154 -1.59 4.32 18.21
CA LYS A 154 -1.35 5.64 18.82
C LYS A 154 -0.05 6.29 18.37
N LEU A 155 1.03 5.53 18.24
CA LEU A 155 2.32 6.04 17.77
C LEU A 155 2.22 6.65 16.36
N PHE A 156 1.43 6.05 15.49
CA PHE A 156 1.26 6.49 14.10
C PHE A 156 -0.05 7.27 13.85
N ASP A 157 -0.81 7.58 14.90
CA ASP A 157 -2.02 8.40 14.81
C ASP A 157 -1.66 9.88 14.67
N ILE A 158 -1.50 10.33 13.43
CA ILE A 158 -1.17 11.73 13.10
C ILE A 158 -2.19 12.72 13.70
N GLN A 159 -3.46 12.33 13.86
CA GLN A 159 -4.48 13.26 14.36
C GLN A 159 -4.36 13.48 15.86
N ASN A 160 -3.86 12.50 16.61
CA ASN A 160 -3.79 12.54 18.06
C ASN A 160 -2.37 12.48 18.65
N ASN A 161 -1.32 12.41 17.82
CA ASN A 161 0.07 12.41 18.24
C ASN A 161 0.75 13.78 18.00
N PRO A 162 0.93 14.62 19.05
CA PRO A 162 1.50 15.96 18.89
C PRO A 162 2.95 15.95 18.39
N GLN A 163 3.74 14.94 18.76
CA GLN A 163 5.12 14.81 18.28
C GLN A 163 5.13 14.56 16.77
N LEU A 164 4.24 13.71 16.28
CA LEU A 164 4.10 13.44 14.85
C LEU A 164 3.59 14.69 14.11
N GLN A 165 2.59 15.40 14.64
CA GLN A 165 2.12 16.66 14.05
C GLN A 165 3.23 17.71 13.93
N ALA A 166 4.03 17.89 14.98
CA ALA A 166 5.16 18.82 14.98
C ALA A 166 6.23 18.41 13.97
N LEU A 167 6.53 17.11 13.85
CA LEU A 167 7.40 16.59 12.81
C LEU A 167 6.86 16.90 11.42
N LEU A 168 5.60 16.60 11.15
CA LEU A 168 4.99 16.85 9.85
C LEU A 168 5.00 18.33 9.46
N ALA A 169 4.67 19.21 10.40
CA ALA A 169 4.75 20.65 10.21
C ALA A 169 6.18 21.09 9.86
N SER A 170 7.20 20.54 10.53
CA SER A 170 8.59 20.91 10.25
C SER A 170 9.08 20.44 8.88
N TYR A 171 8.53 19.34 8.35
CA TYR A 171 8.85 18.83 7.00
C TYR A 171 8.07 19.52 5.90
N ALA A 172 6.96 20.19 6.23
CA ALA A 172 6.13 20.89 5.25
C ALA A 172 6.97 21.86 4.40
N ASP A 173 7.90 22.60 5.00
CA ASP A 173 8.77 23.57 4.31
C ASP A 173 9.67 22.92 3.25
N VAL A 174 10.07 21.67 3.46
CA VAL A 174 10.96 20.94 2.54
C VAL A 174 10.16 20.16 1.50
N VAL A 175 9.00 19.64 1.91
CA VAL A 175 8.20 18.71 1.13
C VAL A 175 7.19 19.44 0.25
N LEU A 176 6.46 20.42 0.78
CA LEU A 176 5.38 21.11 0.05
C LEU A 176 5.85 21.80 -1.23
N PRO A 177 7.01 22.51 -1.28
CA PRO A 177 7.47 23.11 -2.53
C PRO A 177 7.73 22.08 -3.63
N LYS A 178 8.29 20.92 -3.26
CA LYS A 178 8.55 19.80 -4.20
C LYS A 178 7.26 19.14 -4.66
N PHE A 179 6.28 18.99 -3.77
CA PHE A 179 4.96 18.50 -4.15
C PHE A 179 4.22 19.50 -5.05
N ALA A 180 4.30 20.81 -4.74
CA ALA A 180 3.65 21.86 -5.53
C ALA A 180 4.21 21.91 -6.95
N SER A 181 5.51 21.75 -7.13
CA SER A 181 6.12 21.70 -8.47
C SER A 181 5.70 20.47 -9.29
N CYS A 182 5.23 19.41 -8.63
CA CYS A 182 4.76 18.18 -9.26
C CYS A 182 3.23 18.13 -9.40
N ALA A 183 2.50 19.04 -8.75
CA ALA A 183 1.05 19.08 -8.72
C ALA A 183 0.52 20.12 -9.71
N LYS A 184 -0.43 19.72 -10.55
CA LYS A 184 -1.13 20.62 -11.47
C LYS A 184 -2.61 20.31 -11.50
N LEU A 185 -3.42 21.35 -11.69
CA LEU A 185 -4.82 21.17 -12.06
C LEU A 185 -4.87 20.87 -13.57
N SER A 186 -5.59 19.82 -13.95
CA SER A 186 -5.85 19.55 -15.36
C SER A 186 -6.74 20.64 -15.95
N ASN A 187 -6.42 21.07 -17.17
CA ASN A 187 -7.29 21.98 -17.92
C ASN A 187 -8.55 21.27 -18.45
N GLN A 188 -8.59 19.94 -18.36
CA GLN A 188 -9.72 19.11 -18.77
C GLN A 188 -10.43 18.57 -17.54
N LYS A 189 -11.77 18.60 -17.59
CA LYS A 189 -12.59 17.90 -16.61
C LYS A 189 -12.73 16.43 -16.98
N VAL A 190 -12.89 15.58 -15.98
CA VAL A 190 -13.05 14.14 -16.14
C VAL A 190 -14.48 13.76 -15.78
N GLU A 191 -15.18 13.07 -16.68
CA GLU A 191 -16.47 12.46 -16.38
C GLU A 191 -16.25 11.10 -15.70
N LEU A 192 -16.69 10.97 -14.45
CA LEU A 192 -16.77 9.70 -13.76
C LEU A 192 -18.17 9.10 -13.93
N LYS A 193 -18.23 7.79 -14.15
CA LYS A 193 -19.47 7.02 -14.17
C LYS A 193 -19.54 6.10 -12.95
N PHE A 194 -20.49 6.35 -12.07
CA PHE A 194 -20.73 5.54 -10.88
C PHE A 194 -21.47 4.24 -11.21
N SER A 195 -21.43 3.30 -10.27
CA SER A 195 -22.08 1.98 -10.38
C SER A 195 -23.58 2.05 -10.65
N ASN A 196 -24.25 3.07 -10.10
CA ASN A 196 -25.68 3.31 -10.32
C ASN A 196 -26.00 3.98 -11.67
N GLY A 197 -25.01 4.15 -12.54
CA GLY A 197 -25.14 4.78 -13.86
C GLY A 197 -25.11 6.31 -13.84
N LYS A 198 -25.12 6.96 -12.67
CA LYS A 198 -24.95 8.41 -12.57
C LYS A 198 -23.57 8.82 -13.07
N LYS A 199 -23.52 9.99 -13.67
CA LYS A 199 -22.29 10.61 -14.17
C LYS A 199 -22.01 11.87 -13.36
N GLU A 200 -20.74 12.13 -13.09
CA GLU A 200 -20.28 13.32 -12.38
C GLU A 200 -19.06 13.89 -13.08
N VAL A 201 -19.07 15.20 -13.31
CA VAL A 201 -17.94 15.90 -13.94
C VAL A 201 -17.04 16.46 -12.84
N CYS A 202 -15.84 15.92 -12.75
CA CYS A 202 -14.87 16.26 -11.73
C CYS A 202 -13.72 17.09 -12.29
N ASP A 203 -13.15 17.95 -11.43
CA ASP A 203 -11.82 18.49 -11.67
C ASP A 203 -10.79 17.37 -11.42
N GLU A 204 -9.71 17.35 -12.20
CA GLU A 204 -8.62 16.39 -12.07
C GLU A 204 -7.37 17.09 -11.55
N ILE A 205 -6.86 16.64 -10.41
CA ILE A 205 -5.59 17.10 -9.83
C ILE A 205 -4.55 16.03 -10.14
N ILE A 206 -3.48 16.40 -10.85
CA ILE A 206 -2.44 15.49 -11.31
C ILE A 206 -1.17 15.77 -10.52
N PHE A 207 -0.72 14.77 -9.77
CA PHE A 207 0.61 14.71 -9.18
C PHE A 207 1.51 13.88 -10.08
N GLU A 208 2.47 14.51 -10.75
CA GLU A 208 3.37 13.87 -11.69
C GLU A 208 4.79 13.84 -11.14
N PHE A 209 5.22 12.65 -10.73
CA PHE A 209 6.57 12.38 -10.27
C PHE A 209 7.32 11.59 -11.33
N ASN A 210 8.33 12.21 -11.95
CA ASN A 210 9.32 11.47 -12.71
C ASN A 210 10.50 11.07 -11.81
N LYS A 211 11.41 10.25 -12.36
CA LYS A 211 12.65 9.84 -11.70
C LYS A 211 13.34 10.96 -10.94
N ASN A 212 13.58 12.12 -11.58
CA ASN A 212 14.34 13.20 -10.97
C ASN A 212 13.55 13.85 -9.84
N SER A 213 12.28 14.22 -10.06
CA SER A 213 11.44 14.80 -9.00
C SER A 213 11.24 13.86 -7.82
N SER A 214 11.13 12.54 -8.06
CA SER A 214 11.04 11.53 -6.99
C SER A 214 12.32 11.44 -6.18
N LEU A 215 13.48 11.43 -6.84
CA LEU A 215 14.78 11.40 -6.18
C LEU A 215 15.05 12.69 -5.42
N ASP A 216 14.70 13.85 -5.98
CA ASP A 216 14.86 15.14 -5.32
C ASP A 216 13.99 15.26 -4.08
N LEU A 217 12.73 14.81 -4.13
CA LEU A 217 11.85 14.76 -2.97
C LEU A 217 12.41 13.83 -1.88
N LEU A 218 12.82 12.61 -2.26
CA LEU A 218 13.41 11.63 -1.34
C LEU A 218 14.69 12.18 -0.68
N LYS A 219 15.58 12.80 -1.46
CA LYS A 219 16.80 13.42 -0.93
C LYS A 219 16.46 14.57 0.01
N ALA A 220 15.51 15.43 -0.34
CA ALA A 220 15.13 16.55 0.52
C ALA A 220 14.64 16.08 1.89
N ILE A 221 13.81 15.03 1.91
CA ILE A 221 13.34 14.36 3.13
C ILE A 221 14.52 13.80 3.93
N LEU A 222 15.39 13.02 3.30
CA LEU A 222 16.52 12.36 3.98
C LEU A 222 17.56 13.36 4.49
N THR A 223 17.87 14.40 3.72
CA THR A 223 18.80 15.46 4.13
C THR A 223 18.29 16.18 5.36
N LYS A 224 17.00 16.57 5.38
CA LYS A 224 16.40 17.14 6.60
C LYS A 224 16.47 16.12 7.76
N ALA A 225 16.09 14.88 7.51
CA ALA A 225 16.07 13.83 8.53
C ALA A 225 17.45 13.57 9.17
N ALA A 226 18.54 13.77 8.42
CA ALA A 226 19.90 13.55 8.93
C ALA A 226 20.28 14.53 10.04
N ASP A 227 19.82 15.77 9.96
CA ASP A 227 20.21 16.86 10.84
C ASP A 227 19.08 17.30 11.80
N ASP A 228 17.86 16.77 11.63
CA ASP A 228 16.69 17.08 12.45
C ASP A 228 16.64 16.24 13.74
N LYS A 229 16.87 16.89 14.90
CA LYS A 229 16.90 16.25 16.22
C LYS A 229 15.59 15.54 16.57
N ALA A 230 14.45 16.18 16.32
CA ALA A 230 13.14 15.59 16.64
C ALA A 230 12.88 14.33 15.81
N THR A 231 13.30 14.33 14.54
CA THR A 231 13.21 13.17 13.67
C THR A 231 14.06 12.02 14.20
N LYS A 232 15.32 12.31 14.54
CA LYS A 232 16.23 11.33 15.12
C LYS A 232 15.62 10.70 16.37
N GLU A 233 15.11 11.51 17.29
CA GLU A 233 14.48 11.04 18.53
C GLU A 233 13.27 10.13 18.25
N PHE A 234 12.36 10.56 17.37
CA PHE A 234 11.18 9.78 17.00
C PHE A 234 11.55 8.42 16.39
N VAL A 235 12.46 8.43 15.41
CA VAL A 235 12.94 7.21 14.74
C VAL A 235 13.58 6.25 15.74
N LEU A 236 14.46 6.75 16.61
CA LEU A 236 15.15 5.91 17.59
C LEU A 236 14.16 5.34 18.63
N ASN A 237 13.16 6.11 19.05
CA ASN A 237 12.13 5.64 19.97
C ASN A 237 11.25 4.53 19.36
N VAL A 238 10.85 4.69 18.10
CA VAL A 238 10.09 3.68 17.36
C VAL A 238 10.95 2.42 17.14
N ALA A 239 12.21 2.59 16.75
CA ALA A 239 13.14 1.47 16.56
C ALA A 239 13.34 0.69 17.87
N LYS A 240 13.54 1.38 19.00
CA LYS A 240 13.64 0.74 20.33
C LYS A 240 12.39 -0.06 20.66
N THR A 241 11.22 0.54 20.48
CA THR A 241 9.92 -0.11 20.69
C THR A 241 9.80 -1.42 19.87
N ILE A 242 10.16 -1.38 18.59
CA ILE A 242 10.11 -2.56 17.71
C ILE A 242 11.11 -3.63 18.17
N LEU A 243 12.31 -3.24 18.59
CA LEU A 243 13.34 -4.16 19.06
C LEU A 243 12.92 -4.86 20.36
N GLU A 244 12.30 -4.13 21.30
CA GLU A 244 11.78 -4.68 22.56
C GLU A 244 10.68 -5.72 22.30
N ASP A 245 9.70 -5.39 21.46
CA ASP A 245 8.61 -6.31 21.11
C ASP A 245 9.15 -7.52 20.30
N SER A 246 10.10 -7.29 19.40
CA SER A 246 10.77 -8.37 18.65
C SER A 246 11.55 -9.31 19.58
N GLN A 247 12.24 -8.78 20.60
CA GLN A 247 12.93 -9.60 21.59
C GLN A 247 11.94 -10.44 22.40
N ALA A 248 10.80 -9.87 22.81
CA ALA A 248 9.76 -10.60 23.51
C ALA A 248 9.24 -11.78 22.66
N ILE A 249 8.98 -11.55 21.37
CA ILE A 249 8.53 -12.59 20.43
C ILE A 249 9.60 -13.69 20.29
N LEU A 250 10.86 -13.30 20.08
CA LEU A 250 11.98 -14.25 19.97
C LEU A 250 12.13 -15.12 21.22
N ASN A 251 11.98 -14.52 22.42
CA ASN A 251 12.04 -15.24 23.69
C ASN A 251 10.89 -16.24 23.83
N ALA A 252 9.68 -15.84 23.45
CA ALA A 252 8.49 -16.69 23.56
C ALA A 252 8.47 -17.83 22.54
N GLN A 253 9.04 -17.64 21.35
CA GLN A 253 9.06 -18.64 20.27
C GLN A 253 10.10 -19.76 20.45
N GLN A 254 10.88 -19.77 21.54
CA GLN A 254 11.93 -20.78 21.83
C GLN A 254 12.93 -21.07 20.69
N LEU A 255 12.99 -20.25 19.64
CA LEU A 255 13.76 -20.53 18.42
C LEU A 255 15.28 -20.50 18.66
N ASN A 256 15.77 -19.80 19.69
CA ASN A 256 17.10 -20.00 20.29
C ASN A 256 17.25 -19.14 21.57
N LYS A 257 17.36 -19.74 22.77
CA LYS A 257 17.58 -18.99 24.05
C LYS A 257 18.91 -18.22 24.11
N THR A 258 19.79 -18.41 23.13
CA THR A 258 21.11 -17.78 23.06
C THR A 258 21.12 -16.44 22.31
N THR A 259 20.02 -16.09 21.62
CA THR A 259 19.94 -14.82 20.85
C THR A 259 19.21 -13.76 21.64
N THR A 260 19.91 -13.12 22.57
CA THR A 260 19.45 -11.88 23.22
C THR A 260 19.97 -10.69 22.45
N LEU A 261 19.08 -9.82 21.99
CA LEU A 261 19.43 -8.51 21.47
C LEU A 261 19.86 -7.64 22.64
N ASN A 262 21.11 -7.16 22.62
CA ASN A 262 21.54 -6.09 23.51
C ASN A 262 20.96 -4.76 22.98
N ILE A 263 19.68 -4.50 23.31
CA ILE A 263 18.93 -3.36 22.77
C ILE A 263 19.65 -2.05 23.11
N ASP A 264 20.17 -1.89 24.33
CA ASP A 264 20.86 -0.66 24.74
C ASP A 264 22.14 -0.42 23.92
N GLU A 265 22.93 -1.46 23.66
CA GLU A 265 24.12 -1.34 22.81
C GLU A 265 23.74 -1.03 21.35
N ILE A 266 22.71 -1.70 20.83
CA ILE A 266 22.18 -1.45 19.48
C ILE A 266 21.72 0.01 19.36
N MET A 267 20.97 0.51 20.35
CA MET A 267 20.46 1.88 20.35
C MET A 267 21.57 2.91 20.50
N LYS A 268 22.59 2.65 21.33
CA LYS A 268 23.77 3.53 21.44
C LYS A 268 24.53 3.62 20.12
N GLN A 269 24.70 2.49 19.42
CA GLN A 269 25.31 2.47 18.09
C GLN A 269 24.45 3.19 17.05
N ALA A 270 23.13 2.98 17.07
CA ALA A 270 22.21 3.66 16.15
C ALA A 270 22.21 5.17 16.37
N GLU A 271 22.19 5.62 17.63
CA GLU A 271 22.24 7.03 17.99
C GLU A 271 23.53 7.71 17.51
N ALA A 272 24.68 7.08 17.74
CA ALA A 272 25.99 7.59 17.34
C ALA A 272 26.14 7.69 15.81
N ASN A 273 25.53 6.77 15.07
CA ASN A 273 25.70 6.66 13.62
C ASN A 273 24.52 7.21 12.81
N TYR A 274 23.44 7.68 13.45
CA TYR A 274 22.19 8.03 12.78
C TYR A 274 22.40 9.01 11.61
N SER A 275 22.92 10.21 11.90
CA SER A 275 23.08 11.27 10.90
C SER A 275 24.00 10.84 9.76
N GLN A 276 25.10 10.15 10.09
CA GLN A 276 26.03 9.63 9.09
C GLN A 276 25.38 8.56 8.20
N SER A 277 24.59 7.66 8.78
CA SER A 277 23.90 6.60 8.04
C SER A 277 22.87 7.17 7.07
N ILE A 278 22.11 8.20 7.49
CA ILE A 278 21.16 8.89 6.61
C ILE A 278 21.89 9.64 5.49
N LYS A 279 22.99 10.34 5.80
CA LYS A 279 23.84 11.02 4.79
C LYS A 279 24.43 10.03 3.78
N GLU A 280 24.85 8.85 4.24
CA GLU A 280 25.32 7.79 3.36
C GLU A 280 24.22 7.28 2.43
N VAL A 281 22.98 7.15 2.89
CA VAL A 281 21.84 6.80 2.01
C VAL A 281 21.64 7.86 0.92
N VAL A 282 21.71 9.15 1.27
CA VAL A 282 21.64 10.24 0.28
C VAL A 282 22.76 10.11 -0.76
N TYR A 283 23.99 9.87 -0.33
CA TYR A 283 25.13 9.65 -1.22
C TYR A 283 24.95 8.42 -2.13
N GLN A 284 24.44 7.30 -1.61
CA GLN A 284 24.16 6.11 -2.42
C GLN A 284 23.05 6.37 -3.44
N LEU A 285 22.03 7.17 -3.10
CA LEU A 285 21.00 7.58 -4.06
C LEU A 285 21.59 8.39 -5.21
N ASP A 286 22.55 9.30 -4.95
CA ASP A 286 23.26 10.03 -6.01
C ASP A 286 24.03 9.08 -6.93
N LYS A 287 24.76 8.13 -6.35
CA LYS A 287 25.56 7.14 -7.10
C LYS A 287 24.71 6.18 -7.92
N MET A 288 23.57 5.76 -7.39
CA MET A 288 22.65 4.81 -8.05
C MET A 288 21.72 5.51 -9.03
N SER A 289 21.47 6.83 -8.89
CA SER A 289 20.56 7.58 -9.75
C SER A 289 20.80 7.33 -11.24
N PRO A 290 22.02 7.38 -11.81
CA PRO A 290 22.24 7.11 -13.22
C PRO A 290 21.81 5.70 -13.68
N GLN A 291 21.81 4.73 -12.78
CA GLN A 291 21.46 3.32 -13.06
C GLN A 291 19.95 3.07 -13.02
N ILE A 292 19.17 3.96 -12.41
CA ILE A 292 17.71 3.85 -12.34
C ILE A 292 17.12 4.21 -13.71
N PRO A 293 16.36 3.32 -14.36
CA PRO A 293 15.68 3.64 -15.61
C PRO A 293 14.72 4.82 -15.47
N PRO A 294 14.49 5.62 -16.52
CA PRO A 294 13.45 6.63 -16.52
C PRO A 294 12.09 6.01 -16.18
N PHE A 295 11.38 6.64 -15.25
CA PHE A 295 10.01 6.30 -14.90
C PHE A 295 9.17 7.55 -14.67
N THR A 296 7.86 7.35 -14.78
CA THR A 296 6.82 8.31 -14.46
C THR A 296 5.80 7.64 -13.56
N LEU A 297 5.53 8.27 -12.43
CA LEU A 297 4.44 7.96 -11.51
C LEU A 297 3.47 9.15 -11.52
N GLN A 298 2.23 8.89 -11.91
CA GLN A 298 1.15 9.87 -11.86
C GLN A 298 0.11 9.39 -10.86
N TYR A 299 -0.17 10.19 -9.85
CA TYR A 299 -1.36 10.06 -9.03
C TYR A 299 -2.35 11.15 -9.45
N ARG A 300 -3.54 10.74 -9.87
CA ARG A 300 -4.59 11.63 -10.33
C ARG A 300 -5.75 11.51 -9.38
N MET A 301 -6.24 12.64 -8.91
CA MET A 301 -7.31 12.71 -7.95
C MET A 301 -8.49 13.46 -8.57
N MET A 302 -9.66 12.84 -8.60
CA MET A 302 -10.88 13.39 -9.17
C MET A 302 -11.75 13.94 -8.06
N VAL A 303 -12.07 15.23 -8.17
CA VAL A 303 -12.74 15.99 -7.14
C VAL A 303 -13.94 16.72 -7.72
N ASP A 304 -15.09 16.61 -7.07
CA ASP A 304 -16.31 17.30 -7.52
C ASP A 304 -16.27 18.83 -7.25
N SER A 305 -17.33 19.53 -7.64
CA SER A 305 -17.45 20.98 -7.43
C SER A 305 -17.53 21.40 -5.95
N LYS A 306 -17.77 20.45 -5.04
CA LYS A 306 -17.85 20.65 -3.59
C LYS A 306 -16.58 20.20 -2.87
N ASN A 307 -15.50 19.93 -3.61
CA ASN A 307 -14.24 19.41 -3.11
C ASN A 307 -14.32 18.00 -2.49
N ASN A 308 -15.32 17.20 -2.83
CA ASN A 308 -15.38 15.81 -2.38
C ASN A 308 -14.54 14.91 -3.28
N PHE A 309 -13.86 13.95 -2.66
CA PHE A 309 -13.11 12.93 -3.38
C PHE A 309 -14.07 11.93 -4.06
N LYS A 310 -13.95 11.76 -5.37
CA LYS A 310 -14.86 10.90 -6.18
C LYS A 310 -14.17 9.75 -6.90
N GLY A 311 -12.85 9.81 -7.05
CA GLY A 311 -12.10 8.76 -7.70
C GLY A 311 -10.64 9.11 -7.82
N GLU A 312 -9.85 8.10 -8.16
CA GLU A 312 -8.42 8.23 -8.30
C GLU A 312 -7.88 7.40 -9.46
N ARG A 313 -6.70 7.76 -9.91
CA ARG A 313 -5.92 6.94 -10.82
C ARG A 313 -4.45 6.97 -10.45
N LEU A 314 -3.90 5.81 -10.15
CA LEU A 314 -2.47 5.61 -9.96
C LEU A 314 -1.90 4.98 -11.23
N TYR A 315 -1.08 5.73 -11.95
CA TYR A 315 -0.43 5.30 -13.17
C TYR A 315 1.09 5.30 -12.98
N PHE A 316 1.72 4.16 -13.21
CA PHE A 316 3.17 4.02 -13.25
C PHE A 316 3.60 3.53 -14.61
N TYR A 317 4.69 4.10 -15.13
CA TYR A 317 5.32 3.68 -16.37
C TYR A 317 6.84 3.76 -16.25
N LEU A 318 7.53 2.68 -16.59
CA LEU A 318 8.97 2.60 -16.67
C LEU A 318 9.36 2.08 -18.06
N LYS A 319 10.42 2.67 -18.63
CA LYS A 319 11.07 2.15 -19.83
C LYS A 319 12.59 2.17 -19.66
N ASP A 320 13.23 1.02 -19.87
CA ASP A 320 14.69 0.92 -19.85
C ASP A 320 15.31 1.02 -21.25
N SER A 321 16.64 0.94 -21.31
CA SER A 321 17.42 0.97 -22.54
C SER A 321 17.24 -0.28 -23.42
N ASN A 322 16.79 -1.41 -22.87
CA ASN A 322 16.51 -2.65 -23.58
C ASN A 322 15.08 -2.70 -24.15
N ASN A 323 14.35 -1.59 -24.11
CA ASN A 323 12.92 -1.50 -24.41
C ASN A 323 12.04 -2.37 -23.49
N LEU A 324 12.52 -2.77 -22.32
CA LEU A 324 11.66 -3.27 -21.25
C LEU A 324 10.67 -2.18 -20.91
N LYS A 325 9.37 -2.52 -20.86
CA LYS A 325 8.34 -1.59 -20.37
C LYS A 325 7.55 -2.25 -19.26
N VAL A 326 7.35 -1.52 -18.17
CA VAL A 326 6.47 -1.91 -17.07
C VAL A 326 5.44 -0.80 -16.91
N MET A 327 4.17 -1.17 -16.89
CA MET A 327 3.06 -0.25 -16.69
C MET A 327 2.10 -0.83 -15.67
N PHE A 328 1.68 0.02 -14.75
CA PHE A 328 0.62 -0.27 -13.78
C PHE A 328 -0.39 0.87 -13.86
N ASP A 329 -1.66 0.55 -14.01
CA ASP A 329 -2.75 1.51 -14.07
C ASP A 329 -3.88 1.03 -13.15
N LEU A 330 -3.98 1.65 -11.98
CA LEU A 330 -5.10 1.48 -11.05
C LEU A 330 -6.05 2.65 -11.22
N LYS A 331 -7.33 2.37 -11.44
CA LYS A 331 -8.40 3.35 -11.50
C LYS A 331 -9.44 3.02 -10.44
N GLY A 332 -9.72 3.96 -9.55
CA GLY A 332 -10.72 3.87 -8.51
C GLY A 332 -11.87 4.86 -8.75
N VAL A 333 -13.09 4.44 -8.44
CA VAL A 333 -14.29 5.27 -8.40
C VAL A 333 -14.96 5.08 -7.07
N ILE A 334 -15.20 6.18 -6.36
CA ILE A 334 -15.85 6.18 -5.06
C ILE A 334 -17.34 6.42 -5.30
N ASN A 335 -18.12 5.35 -5.23
CA ASN A 335 -19.57 5.38 -5.43
C ASN A 335 -20.29 6.10 -4.30
N SER A 336 -19.81 5.94 -3.06
CA SER A 336 -20.35 6.66 -1.91
C SER A 336 -19.34 6.83 -0.77
N LEU A 337 -19.46 7.94 -0.06
CA LEU A 337 -18.76 8.25 1.19
C LEU A 337 -19.79 8.71 2.21
N ASN A 338 -19.71 8.21 3.45
CA ASN A 338 -20.61 8.57 4.55
C ASN A 338 -22.11 8.37 4.23
N GLN A 339 -22.42 7.41 3.36
CA GLN A 339 -23.79 6.97 3.10
C GLN A 339 -24.01 5.57 3.65
N PRO A 340 -25.26 5.16 3.93
CA PRO A 340 -25.56 3.79 4.30
C PRO A 340 -25.06 2.82 3.22
N VAL A 341 -24.25 1.85 3.63
CA VAL A 341 -23.70 0.81 2.75
C VAL A 341 -24.26 -0.55 3.12
N ASN A 342 -24.44 -1.41 2.10
CA ASN A 342 -24.80 -2.80 2.29
C ASN A 342 -23.54 -3.67 2.20
N ILE A 343 -23.13 -4.27 3.32
CA ILE A 343 -21.95 -5.13 3.39
C ILE A 343 -22.41 -6.58 3.20
N THR A 344 -21.90 -7.23 2.16
CA THR A 344 -22.22 -8.64 1.89
C THR A 344 -21.39 -9.54 2.80
N LYS A 345 -22.04 -10.23 3.73
CA LYS A 345 -21.41 -11.17 4.66
C LYS A 345 -21.19 -12.54 4.00
N ILE A 346 -20.15 -13.25 4.42
CA ILE A 346 -19.90 -14.63 4.02
C ILE A 346 -20.36 -15.54 5.17
N ASP A 347 -21.33 -16.42 4.91
CA ASP A 347 -21.78 -17.39 5.90
C ASP A 347 -20.72 -18.46 6.14
N ILE A 348 -20.23 -18.54 7.39
CA ILE A 348 -19.22 -19.50 7.82
C ILE A 348 -19.82 -20.76 8.45
N SER A 349 -21.15 -20.87 8.58
CA SER A 349 -21.82 -22.04 9.19
C SER A 349 -21.49 -23.37 8.49
N LYS A 350 -21.22 -23.31 7.19
CA LYS A 350 -20.76 -24.43 6.34
C LYS A 350 -19.29 -24.27 5.91
N GLY A 351 -18.59 -23.29 6.47
CA GLY A 351 -17.21 -22.98 6.14
C GLY A 351 -16.22 -23.93 6.79
N VAL A 352 -14.96 -23.85 6.34
CA VAL A 352 -13.83 -24.60 6.90
C VAL A 352 -12.86 -23.62 7.53
N ASP A 353 -12.50 -23.90 8.79
CA ASP A 353 -11.44 -23.19 9.48
C ASP A 353 -10.10 -23.46 8.78
N ILE A 354 -9.41 -22.41 8.35
CA ILE A 354 -8.14 -22.51 7.62
C ILE A 354 -7.09 -23.27 8.45
N SER A 355 -7.12 -23.15 9.79
CA SER A 355 -6.21 -23.87 10.68
C SER A 355 -6.40 -25.38 10.70
N LYS A 356 -7.52 -25.87 10.16
CA LYS A 356 -7.89 -27.30 10.11
C LYS A 356 -7.74 -27.90 8.71
N LEU A 357 -7.21 -27.14 7.76
CA LEU A 357 -6.95 -27.64 6.42
C LEU A 357 -5.83 -28.70 6.46
N SER A 358 -6.06 -29.81 5.78
CA SER A 358 -5.07 -30.86 5.58
C SER A 358 -4.17 -30.56 4.38
N ASP A 359 -3.02 -31.23 4.29
CA ASP A 359 -2.16 -31.18 3.09
C ASP A 359 -2.95 -31.54 1.82
N LYS A 360 -3.90 -32.47 1.91
CA LYS A 360 -4.78 -32.85 0.80
C LYS A 360 -5.71 -31.72 0.37
N ASP A 361 -6.18 -30.89 1.29
CA ASP A 361 -6.97 -29.70 0.95
C ASP A 361 -6.11 -28.71 0.17
N PHE A 362 -4.87 -28.47 0.62
CA PHE A 362 -3.91 -27.62 -0.10
C PHE A 362 -3.59 -28.14 -1.49
N GLU A 363 -3.33 -29.43 -1.64
CA GLU A 363 -3.13 -30.06 -2.96
C GLU A 363 -4.32 -29.86 -3.88
N THR A 364 -5.54 -29.97 -3.34
CA THR A 364 -6.78 -29.79 -4.11
C THR A 364 -6.93 -28.34 -4.57
N MET A 365 -6.72 -27.38 -3.67
CA MET A 365 -6.73 -25.95 -4.02
C MET A 365 -5.69 -25.62 -5.08
N MET A 366 -4.46 -26.13 -4.94
CA MET A 366 -3.39 -25.93 -5.92
C MET A 366 -3.76 -26.51 -7.29
N LYS A 367 -4.29 -27.74 -7.35
CA LYS A 367 -4.77 -28.33 -8.61
C LYS A 367 -5.88 -27.51 -9.27
N ASN A 368 -6.78 -26.95 -8.48
CA ASN A 368 -7.85 -26.09 -9.00
C ASN A 368 -7.29 -24.78 -9.57
N VAL A 369 -6.35 -24.14 -8.88
CA VAL A 369 -5.65 -22.94 -9.38
C VAL A 369 -4.88 -23.27 -10.67
N GLU A 370 -4.16 -24.39 -10.72
CA GLU A 370 -3.47 -24.84 -11.93
C GLU A 370 -4.43 -25.04 -13.10
N ASN A 371 -5.59 -25.65 -12.86
CA ASN A 371 -6.61 -25.86 -13.90
C ASN A 371 -7.18 -24.54 -14.43
N ILE A 372 -7.45 -23.58 -13.54
CA ILE A 372 -7.87 -22.23 -13.93
C ILE A 372 -6.81 -21.57 -14.82
N LEU A 373 -5.54 -21.64 -14.44
CA LEU A 373 -4.43 -21.07 -15.22
C LEU A 373 -4.26 -21.77 -16.57
N LYS A 374 -4.41 -23.11 -16.62
CA LYS A 374 -4.41 -23.88 -17.87
C LYS A 374 -5.55 -23.47 -18.81
N MET A 375 -6.75 -23.21 -18.28
CA MET A 375 -7.88 -22.67 -19.07
C MET A 375 -7.57 -21.29 -19.67
N ALA A 376 -6.68 -20.52 -19.03
CA ALA A 376 -6.16 -19.25 -19.56
C ALA A 376 -4.96 -19.43 -20.50
N GLY A 377 -4.57 -20.66 -20.85
CA GLY A 377 -3.42 -20.96 -21.71
C GLY A 377 -2.06 -20.79 -21.02
N ILE A 378 -2.03 -20.73 -19.69
CA ILE A 378 -0.78 -20.66 -18.91
C ILE A 378 -0.44 -22.08 -18.43
N SER A 379 0.67 -22.62 -18.92
CA SER A 379 1.23 -23.86 -18.39
C SER A 379 2.29 -23.52 -17.34
N ILE A 380 2.09 -24.02 -16.11
CA ILE A 380 3.15 -24.05 -15.10
C ILE A 380 3.91 -25.35 -15.33
N THR A 381 5.01 -25.31 -16.06
CA THR A 381 5.96 -26.44 -16.09
C THR A 381 6.71 -26.47 -14.77
N LYS A 382 6.76 -27.66 -14.14
CA LYS A 382 7.56 -27.92 -12.94
C LYS A 382 9.05 -27.83 -13.24
#